data_AF-A0A7Y5TUK6-F1
#
_entry.id   AF-A0A7Y5TUK6-F1
#
_cell.length_a   1.000
_cell.length_b   1.000
_cell.length_c   1.000
_cell.angle_alpha   90.00
_cell.angle_beta   90.00
_cell.angle_gamma   90.00
#
_symmetry.space_group_name_H-M   'P 1'
#
loop_
_entity.id
_entity.type
_entity.pdbx_description
1 polymer ?
#
loop_
_entity_poly.entity_id
_entity_poly.type
_entity_poly.pdbx_seq_one_letter_code
_entity_poly.pdbx_strand_id
1 'polypeptide(L)'
;MMMTENSAAEVLPGVEESTERRKRRYVANLAFGAIKAQHAAHRTLLERSVDRLNEIASSVWFLVGHAVGFTFWLLWNTGKLGIPPVDPPPFGLMTTIVSLEAIFLSIFVLMAQQRESAIAELREELGLQVNLRVEQEVTKALQLVAGLYTRLGHRVSDDPELHHMLQPLDVRAIERDLLEQIEAATSNRHHNTMLDGAAPHPSIEPRNPVLR
;
A
#
# COMPACT_ATOMS: atom_id res chain seq x y z
N MET A 1 7.41 -48.71 47.86
CA MET A 1 7.41 -47.33 48.37
C MET A 1 8.25 -46.52 47.38
N MET A 2 7.68 -46.08 46.25
CA MET A 2 7.24 -44.69 45.99
C MET A 2 8.30 -43.67 46.44
N MET A 3 8.81 -42.72 45.65
CA MET A 3 8.51 -42.18 44.33
C MET A 3 9.79 -41.47 43.88
N THR A 4 10.26 -41.72 42.66
CA THR A 4 11.18 -40.80 41.99
C THR A 4 10.33 -39.73 41.34
N GLU A 5 10.28 -38.52 41.92
CA GLU A 5 9.74 -37.33 41.27
C GLU A 5 10.60 -36.98 40.04
N ASN A 6 10.28 -37.60 38.91
CA ASN A 6 10.64 -37.07 37.62
C ASN A 6 9.58 -36.03 37.25
N SER A 7 9.73 -34.82 37.78
CA SER A 7 9.00 -33.64 37.31
C SER A 7 9.60 -33.23 35.97
N ALA A 8 9.30 -34.03 34.94
CA ALA A 8 9.47 -33.64 33.56
C ALA A 8 8.58 -32.42 33.32
N ALA A 9 9.23 -31.27 33.15
CA ALA A 9 8.59 -30.06 32.69
C ALA A 9 7.93 -30.35 31.33
N GLU A 10 6.62 -30.54 31.37
CA GLU A 10 5.77 -30.57 30.18
C GLU A 10 5.75 -29.15 29.61
N VAL A 11 6.71 -28.87 28.73
CA VAL A 11 6.79 -27.63 27.98
C VAL A 11 5.52 -27.54 27.12
N LEU A 12 4.56 -26.74 27.57
CA LEU A 12 3.28 -26.54 26.90
C LEU A 12 3.51 -26.01 25.48
N PRO A 13 3.13 -26.76 24.43
CA PRO A 13 3.51 -26.49 23.04
C PRO A 13 2.97 -25.17 22.46
N GLY A 14 2.09 -24.45 23.16
CA GLY A 14 1.50 -23.17 22.70
C GLY A 14 2.24 -21.90 23.11
N VAL A 15 3.08 -21.93 24.16
CA VAL A 15 3.73 -20.71 24.69
C VAL A 15 4.92 -20.30 23.82
N GLU A 16 5.66 -21.26 23.30
CA GLU A 16 6.85 -21.04 22.47
C GLU A 16 6.49 -20.53 21.07
N GLU A 17 5.40 -21.02 20.49
CA GLU A 17 4.89 -20.54 19.20
C GLU A 17 4.37 -19.09 19.27
N SER A 18 3.73 -18.72 20.39
CA SER A 18 3.20 -17.37 20.61
C SER A 18 4.31 -16.31 20.81
N THR A 19 5.41 -16.70 21.47
CA THR A 19 6.55 -15.82 21.74
C THR A 19 7.41 -15.61 20.48
N GLU A 20 7.59 -16.63 19.66
CA GLU A 20 8.28 -16.52 18.37
C GLU A 20 7.50 -15.67 17.34
N ARG A 21 6.18 -15.83 17.24
CA ARG A 21 5.34 -14.97 16.40
C ARG A 21 5.42 -13.50 16.85
N ARG A 22 5.51 -13.25 18.15
CA ARG A 22 5.64 -11.89 18.72
C ARG A 22 7.01 -11.28 18.45
N LYS A 23 8.10 -12.05 18.56
CA LYS A 23 9.45 -11.59 18.21
C LYS A 23 9.59 -11.24 16.73
N ARG A 24 9.09 -12.08 15.82
CA ARG A 24 9.12 -11.81 14.36
C ARG A 24 8.41 -10.51 14.00
N ARG A 25 7.23 -10.25 14.59
CA ARG A 25 6.50 -8.99 14.40
C ARG A 25 7.25 -7.78 14.96
N TYR A 26 7.92 -7.94 16.10
CA TYR A 26 8.71 -6.86 16.71
C TYR A 26 9.91 -6.46 15.85
N VAL A 27 10.65 -7.44 15.33
CA VAL A 27 11.83 -7.18 14.49
C VAL A 27 11.44 -6.51 13.16
N ALA A 28 10.34 -6.95 12.54
CA ALA A 28 9.81 -6.30 11.33
C ALA A 28 9.43 -4.84 11.60
N ASN A 29 8.64 -4.59 12.66
CA ASN A 29 8.23 -3.23 13.02
C ASN A 29 9.41 -2.32 13.40
N LEU A 30 10.46 -2.88 14.00
CA LEU A 30 11.68 -2.15 14.35
C LEU A 30 12.48 -1.75 13.11
N ALA A 31 12.64 -2.66 12.14
CA ALA A 31 13.33 -2.38 10.88
C ALA A 31 12.61 -1.30 10.08
N PHE A 32 11.28 -1.39 9.96
CA PHE A 32 10.47 -0.35 9.31
C PHE A 32 10.50 0.97 10.08
N GLY A 33 10.49 0.93 11.41
CA GLY A 33 10.63 2.10 12.27
C GLY A 33 11.98 2.81 12.08
N ALA A 34 13.07 2.05 11.97
CA ALA A 34 14.41 2.58 11.75
C ALA A 34 14.56 3.26 10.38
N ILE A 35 13.99 2.66 9.32
CA ILE A 35 13.98 3.26 7.97
C ILE A 35 13.18 4.57 7.96
N LYS A 36 12.00 4.57 8.59
CA LYS A 36 11.17 5.77 8.75
C LYS A 36 11.90 6.85 9.56
N ALA A 37 12.62 6.47 10.61
CA ALA A 37 13.38 7.39 11.44
C ALA A 37 14.56 8.02 10.70
N GLN A 38 15.27 7.24 9.87
CA GLN A 38 16.38 7.75 9.04
C GLN A 38 15.90 8.73 7.97
N HIS A 39 14.73 8.47 7.35
CA HIS A 39 14.11 9.42 6.42
C HIS A 39 13.56 10.66 7.13
N ALA A 40 13.11 10.54 8.39
CA ALA A 40 12.68 11.68 9.19
C ALA A 40 13.83 12.55 9.71
N ALA A 41 15.07 12.05 9.74
CA ALA A 41 16.23 12.77 10.25
C ALA A 41 16.69 13.91 9.32
N HIS A 42 16.26 13.91 8.05
CA HIS A 42 16.54 14.97 7.08
C HIS A 42 15.43 16.03 6.96
N ARG A 43 14.58 16.16 8.00
CA ARG A 43 13.44 17.07 7.93
C ARG A 43 13.83 18.54 8.06
N THR A 44 13.46 19.32 7.06
CA THR A 44 13.39 20.77 7.15
C THR A 44 12.24 21.19 8.10
N LEU A 45 12.35 22.36 8.73
CA LEU A 45 11.30 22.87 9.65
C LEU A 45 9.93 23.00 8.96
N LEU A 46 9.92 23.17 7.63
CA LEU A 46 8.72 23.20 6.80
C LEU A 46 8.05 21.83 6.72
N GLU A 47 8.78 20.73 6.51
CA GLU A 47 8.20 19.39 6.45
C GLU A 47 7.51 18.99 7.75
N ARG A 48 8.08 19.32 8.92
CA ARG A 48 7.42 19.08 10.21
C ARG A 48 6.10 19.84 10.36
N SER A 49 6.01 21.02 9.77
CA SER A 49 4.77 21.81 9.78
C SER A 49 3.74 21.20 8.84
N VAL A 50 4.17 20.70 7.68
CA VAL A 50 3.30 20.00 6.73
C VAL A 50 2.77 18.69 7.29
N ASP A 51 3.58 17.89 7.98
CA ASP A 51 3.10 16.63 8.59
C ASP A 51 1.95 16.89 9.57
N ARG A 52 2.09 17.91 10.43
CA ARG A 52 1.05 18.27 11.40
C ARG A 52 -0.21 18.80 10.72
N LEU A 53 -0.05 19.66 9.71
CA LEU A 53 -1.18 20.17 8.93
C LEU A 53 -1.90 19.04 8.19
N ASN A 54 -1.16 18.07 7.68
CA ASN A 54 -1.74 16.93 6.98
C ASN A 54 -2.46 15.95 7.93
N GLU A 55 -1.93 15.69 9.12
CA GLU A 55 -2.64 14.91 10.15
C GLU A 55 -3.95 15.58 10.57
N ILE A 56 -3.97 16.91 10.65
CA ILE A 56 -5.19 17.68 10.95
C ILE A 56 -6.16 17.64 9.76
N ALA A 57 -5.67 17.89 8.55
CA ALA A 57 -6.47 17.93 7.32
C ALA A 57 -7.10 16.58 6.96
N SER A 58 -6.41 15.47 7.26
CA SER A 58 -6.91 14.10 7.03
C SER A 58 -7.82 13.59 8.14
N SER A 59 -8.04 14.38 9.20
CA SER A 59 -8.88 13.98 10.33
C SER A 59 -10.37 14.18 10.03
N VAL A 60 -11.18 13.18 10.40
CA VAL A 60 -12.65 13.25 10.33
C VAL A 60 -13.20 14.44 11.14
N TRP A 61 -12.51 14.83 12.21
CA TRP A 61 -12.90 15.98 13.03
C TRP A 61 -12.77 17.32 12.31
N PHE A 62 -11.80 17.46 11.41
CA PHE A 62 -11.63 18.66 10.59
C PHE A 62 -12.81 18.84 9.64
N LEU A 63 -13.27 17.76 9.02
CA LEU A 63 -14.46 17.74 8.16
C LEU A 63 -15.73 18.12 8.94
N VAL A 64 -15.93 17.54 10.13
CA VAL A 64 -17.10 17.85 10.98
C VAL A 64 -17.07 19.32 11.43
N GLY A 65 -15.90 19.84 11.82
CA GLY A 65 -15.73 21.24 12.17
C GLY A 65 -16.09 22.20 11.02
N HIS A 66 -15.66 21.88 9.81
CA HIS A 66 -16.03 22.64 8.61
C HIS A 66 -17.54 22.59 8.33
N ALA A 67 -18.15 21.41 8.42
CA ALA A 67 -19.59 21.26 8.20
C ALA A 67 -20.42 22.09 9.20
N VAL A 68 -20.04 22.09 10.49
CA VAL A 68 -20.68 22.91 11.52
C VAL A 68 -20.43 24.39 11.28
N GLY A 69 -19.19 24.78 10.95
CA GLY A 69 -18.81 26.16 10.65
C GLY A 69 -19.59 26.74 9.47
N PHE A 70 -19.67 26.01 8.35
CA PHE A 70 -20.45 26.42 7.18
C PHE A 70 -21.94 26.51 7.48
N THR A 71 -22.49 25.55 8.23
CA THR A 71 -23.90 25.58 8.63
C THR A 71 -24.18 26.80 9.51
N PHE A 72 -23.31 27.09 10.48
CA PHE A 72 -23.42 28.28 11.34
C PHE A 72 -23.32 29.57 10.52
N TRP A 73 -22.34 29.67 9.61
CA TRP A 73 -22.16 30.83 8.73
C TRP A 73 -23.38 31.09 7.85
N LEU A 74 -23.98 30.02 7.30
CA LEU A 74 -25.19 30.11 6.50
C LEU A 74 -26.39 30.58 7.33
N LEU A 75 -26.57 30.05 8.54
CA LEU A 75 -27.66 30.47 9.44
C LEU A 75 -27.52 31.93 9.90
N TRP A 76 -26.29 32.37 10.16
CA TRP A 76 -25.98 33.77 10.46
C TRP A 76 -26.31 34.69 9.28
N ASN A 77 -25.79 34.39 8.09
CA ASN A 77 -25.94 35.27 6.93
C ASN A 77 -27.32 35.20 6.25
N THR A 78 -28.15 34.20 6.55
CA THR A 78 -29.56 34.16 6.14
C THR A 78 -30.47 35.05 7.00
N GLY A 79 -29.91 35.82 7.93
CA GLY A 79 -30.64 36.82 8.72
C GLY A 79 -31.53 36.23 9.82
N LYS A 80 -31.50 34.91 10.03
CA LYS A 80 -32.30 34.23 11.07
C LYS A 80 -31.85 34.57 12.49
N LEU A 81 -30.67 35.15 12.67
CA LEU A 81 -30.11 35.55 13.96
C LEU A 81 -30.28 37.04 14.30
N GLY A 82 -30.88 37.86 13.42
CA GLY A 82 -31.12 39.29 13.70
C GLY A 82 -29.87 40.19 13.72
N ILE A 83 -28.74 39.70 13.21
CA ILE A 83 -27.45 40.41 13.11
C ILE A 83 -27.26 40.82 11.64
N PRO A 84 -26.69 42.02 11.35
CA PRO A 84 -26.44 42.43 9.97
C PRO A 84 -25.63 41.37 9.20
N PRO A 85 -26.10 40.95 8.01
CA PRO A 85 -25.40 39.96 7.21
C PRO A 85 -24.05 40.51 6.75
N VAL A 86 -22.99 39.74 6.99
CA VAL A 86 -21.61 40.10 6.64
C VAL A 86 -21.31 39.72 5.19
N ASP A 87 -21.90 38.64 4.70
CA ASP A 87 -21.74 38.10 3.35
C ASP A 87 -23.13 37.81 2.75
N PRO A 88 -23.78 38.81 2.13
CA PRO A 88 -25.08 38.62 1.48
C PRO A 88 -25.01 37.58 0.36
N PRO A 89 -26.13 36.91 0.03
CA PRO A 89 -26.18 36.02 -1.13
C PRO A 89 -25.67 36.77 -2.37
N PRO A 90 -24.63 36.27 -3.08
CA PRO A 90 -24.25 34.86 -3.26
C PRO A 90 -23.10 34.31 -2.39
N PHE A 91 -22.78 34.89 -1.23
CA PHE A 91 -21.69 34.43 -0.34
C PHE A 91 -20.29 34.45 -0.97
N GLY A 92 -19.90 35.60 -1.53
CA GLY A 92 -18.66 35.75 -2.29
C GLY A 92 -17.39 35.59 -1.44
N LEU A 93 -17.43 36.08 -0.19
CA LEU A 93 -16.26 36.02 0.70
C LEU A 93 -15.99 34.59 1.15
N MET A 94 -17.03 33.85 1.55
CA MET A 94 -16.90 32.44 1.91
C MET A 94 -16.33 31.62 0.74
N THR A 95 -16.88 31.80 -0.47
CA THR A 95 -16.45 31.05 -1.65
C THR A 95 -14.98 31.32 -2.00
N THR A 96 -14.53 32.57 -1.90
CA THR A 96 -13.13 32.94 -2.19
C THR A 96 -12.17 32.31 -1.18
N ILE A 97 -12.49 32.39 0.12
CA ILE A 97 -11.65 31.84 1.18
C ILE A 97 -11.60 30.30 1.09
N VAL A 98 -12.75 29.64 0.92
CA VAL A 98 -12.85 28.17 0.84
C VAL A 98 -12.14 27.63 -0.40
N SER A 99 -12.25 28.28 -1.55
CA SER A 99 -11.53 27.84 -2.76
C SER A 99 -10.02 27.93 -2.60
N LEU A 100 -9.52 29.00 -1.95
CA LEU A 100 -8.11 29.12 -1.63
C LEU A 100 -7.66 28.04 -0.64
N GLU A 101 -8.43 27.83 0.43
CA GLU A 101 -8.16 26.79 1.43
C GLU A 101 -8.15 25.39 0.82
N ALA A 102 -9.08 25.09 -0.10
CA ALA A 102 -9.15 23.80 -0.80
C ALA A 102 -7.89 23.50 -1.62
N ILE A 103 -7.30 24.51 -2.29
CA ILE A 103 -6.03 24.35 -3.02
C ILE A 103 -4.91 23.97 -2.05
N PHE A 104 -4.79 24.66 -0.90
CA PHE A 104 -3.80 24.33 0.12
C PHE A 104 -3.97 22.90 0.65
N LEU A 105 -5.20 22.51 0.98
CA LEU A 105 -5.50 21.14 1.45
C LEU A 105 -5.15 20.09 0.39
N SER A 106 -5.47 20.34 -0.89
CA SER A 106 -5.14 19.42 -1.97
C SER A 106 -3.62 19.24 -2.13
N ILE A 107 -2.84 20.31 -2.00
CA ILE A 107 -1.38 20.23 -2.08
C ILE A 107 -0.83 19.47 -0.87
N PHE A 108 -1.34 19.71 0.33
CA PHE A 108 -0.91 18.99 1.54
C PHE A 108 -1.24 17.49 1.44
N VAL A 109 -2.43 17.14 0.97
CA VAL A 109 -2.83 15.75 0.74
C VAL A 109 -1.92 15.12 -0.32
N LEU A 110 -1.66 15.80 -1.44
CA LEU A 110 -0.79 15.28 -2.50
C LEU A 110 0.64 15.04 -1.99
N MET A 111 1.19 15.98 -1.22
CA MET A 111 2.52 15.85 -0.62
C MET A 111 2.58 14.67 0.36
N ALA A 112 1.53 14.45 1.15
CA ALA A 112 1.44 13.29 2.02
C ALA A 112 1.33 11.97 1.27
N GLN A 113 0.54 11.94 0.20
CA GLN A 113 0.44 10.78 -0.69
C GLN A 113 1.77 10.46 -1.34
N GLN A 114 2.49 11.46 -1.86
CA GLN A 114 3.82 11.29 -2.45
C GLN A 114 4.80 10.68 -1.44
N ARG A 115 4.76 11.15 -0.18
CA ARG A 115 5.59 10.60 0.90
C ARG A 115 5.27 9.15 1.23
N GLU A 116 3.99 8.82 1.40
CA GLU A 116 3.59 7.44 1.71
C GLU A 116 3.87 6.51 0.51
N SER A 117 3.75 6.99 -0.73
CA SER A 117 4.13 6.27 -1.94
C SER A 117 5.62 5.92 -1.95
N ALA A 118 6.50 6.89 -1.65
CA ALA A 118 7.95 6.64 -1.60
C ALA A 118 8.33 5.61 -0.52
N ILE A 119 7.66 5.65 0.64
CA ILE A 119 7.87 4.67 1.72
C ILE A 119 7.36 3.28 1.29
N ALA A 120 6.22 3.22 0.60
CA ALA A 120 5.64 1.98 0.10
C ALA A 120 6.57 1.31 -0.93
N GLU A 121 7.11 2.09 -1.87
CA GLU A 121 8.07 1.62 -2.88
C GLU A 121 9.35 1.06 -2.23
N LEU A 122 9.94 1.78 -1.27
CA LEU A 122 11.11 1.29 -0.53
C LEU A 122 10.80 -0.01 0.24
N ARG A 123 9.61 -0.11 0.83
CA ARG A 123 9.19 -1.34 1.53
C ARG A 123 9.04 -2.51 0.56
N GLU A 124 8.53 -2.27 -0.64
CA GLU A 124 8.39 -3.27 -1.69
C GLU A 124 9.77 -3.75 -2.17
N GLU A 125 10.69 -2.82 -2.46
CA GLU A 125 12.05 -3.15 -2.87
C GLU A 125 12.79 -4.00 -1.82
N LEU A 126 12.73 -3.59 -0.55
CA LEU A 126 13.35 -4.35 0.54
C LEU A 126 12.70 -5.73 0.73
N GLY A 127 11.38 -5.81 0.60
CA GLY A 127 10.64 -7.06 0.65
C GLY A 127 11.11 -8.02 -0.45
N LEU A 128 11.27 -7.52 -1.66
CA LEU A 128 11.79 -8.28 -2.80
C LEU A 128 13.23 -8.74 -2.55
N GLN A 129 14.13 -7.86 -2.10
CA GLN A 129 15.52 -8.24 -1.80
C GLN A 129 15.62 -9.33 -0.73
N VAL A 130 14.85 -9.23 0.35
CA VAL A 130 14.80 -10.26 1.40
C VAL A 130 14.28 -11.58 0.81
N ASN A 131 13.22 -11.53 0.00
CA ASN A 131 12.66 -12.72 -0.60
C ASN A 131 13.66 -13.41 -1.54
N LEU A 132 14.32 -12.66 -2.42
CA LEU A 132 15.37 -13.18 -3.30
C LEU A 132 16.52 -13.81 -2.52
N ARG A 133 16.93 -13.21 -1.39
CA ARG A 133 17.95 -13.80 -0.50
C ARG A 133 17.46 -15.09 0.14
N VAL A 134 16.22 -15.12 0.64
CA VAL A 134 15.64 -16.33 1.25
C VAL A 134 15.57 -17.46 0.23
N GLU A 135 15.11 -17.20 -0.99
CA GLU A 135 15.09 -18.19 -2.07
C GLU A 135 16.50 -18.76 -2.34
N GLN A 136 17.53 -17.91 -2.41
CA GLN A 136 18.91 -18.38 -2.56
C GLN A 136 19.37 -19.24 -1.37
N GLU A 137 19.07 -18.83 -0.15
CA GLU A 137 19.40 -19.58 1.07
C GLU A 137 18.67 -20.93 1.12
N VAL A 138 17.40 -20.97 0.71
CA VAL A 138 16.59 -22.19 0.61
C VAL A 138 17.16 -23.14 -0.45
N THR A 139 17.47 -22.66 -1.66
CA THR A 139 18.14 -23.46 -2.69
C THR A 139 19.48 -24.00 -2.18
N LYS A 140 20.28 -23.20 -1.47
CA LYS A 140 21.54 -23.66 -0.88
C LYS A 140 21.32 -24.71 0.20
N ALA A 141 20.35 -24.52 1.08
CA ALA A 141 19.99 -25.52 2.08
C ALA A 141 19.55 -26.84 1.41
N LEU A 142 18.73 -26.76 0.36
CA LEU A 142 18.28 -27.93 -0.40
C LEU A 142 19.44 -28.65 -1.10
N GLN A 143 20.38 -27.90 -1.68
CA GLN A 143 21.62 -28.45 -2.27
C GLN A 143 22.47 -29.19 -1.23
N LEU A 144 22.60 -28.62 -0.02
CA LEU A 144 23.33 -29.26 1.08
C LEU A 144 22.62 -30.54 1.57
N VAL A 145 21.29 -30.51 1.71
CA VAL A 145 20.48 -31.68 2.10
C VAL A 145 20.57 -32.78 1.05
N ALA A 146 20.44 -32.44 -0.24
CA ALA A 146 20.60 -33.38 -1.35
C ALA A 146 22.03 -33.98 -1.36
N GLY A 147 23.05 -33.15 -1.11
CA GLY A 147 24.44 -33.60 -0.97
C GLY A 147 24.66 -34.55 0.22
N LEU A 148 23.96 -34.34 1.34
CA LEU A 148 24.01 -35.26 2.48
C LEU A 148 23.29 -36.58 2.17
N TYR A 149 22.12 -36.52 1.55
CA TYR A 149 21.31 -37.67 1.18
C TYR A 149 22.07 -38.62 0.24
N THR A 150 22.79 -38.06 -0.75
CA THR A 150 23.68 -38.82 -1.64
C THR A 150 24.86 -39.46 -0.90
N ARG A 151 25.48 -38.77 0.06
CA ARG A 151 26.58 -39.34 0.87
C ARG A 151 26.14 -40.47 1.78
N LEU A 152 24.88 -40.47 2.23
CA LEU A 152 24.28 -41.55 3.02
C LEU A 152 23.96 -42.80 2.17
N GLY A 153 24.25 -42.76 0.86
CA GLY A 153 24.04 -43.88 -0.06
C GLY A 153 22.64 -43.92 -0.67
N HIS A 154 21.81 -42.91 -0.41
CA HIS A 154 20.49 -42.79 -1.01
C HIS A 154 20.53 -41.96 -2.29
N ARG A 155 19.82 -42.39 -3.34
CA ARG A 155 19.67 -41.60 -4.56
C ARG A 155 18.60 -40.54 -4.35
N VAL A 156 18.95 -39.28 -4.58
CA VAL A 156 17.99 -38.16 -4.66
C VAL A 156 16.89 -38.56 -5.65
N SER A 157 15.64 -38.35 -5.25
CA SER A 157 14.48 -38.71 -6.06
C SER A 157 14.53 -38.00 -7.42
N ASP A 158 14.21 -38.69 -8.52
CA ASP A 158 14.11 -38.14 -9.89
C ASP A 158 12.83 -37.27 -10.06
N ASP A 159 12.56 -36.42 -9.08
CA ASP A 159 11.45 -35.49 -9.13
C ASP A 159 11.85 -34.26 -9.98
N PRO A 160 11.12 -33.95 -11.07
CA PRO A 160 11.35 -32.76 -11.89
C PRO A 160 11.23 -31.46 -11.08
N GLU A 161 10.35 -31.40 -10.09
CA GLU A 161 10.11 -30.22 -9.26
C GLU A 161 11.32 -29.95 -8.35
N LEU A 162 11.85 -31.00 -7.71
CA LEU A 162 13.05 -30.90 -6.88
C LEU A 162 14.27 -30.44 -7.68
N HIS A 163 14.42 -30.93 -8.91
CA HIS A 163 15.49 -30.49 -9.81
C HIS A 163 15.40 -29.00 -10.12
N HIS A 164 14.19 -28.46 -10.31
CA HIS A 164 13.97 -27.04 -10.54
C HIS A 164 14.32 -26.21 -9.30
N MET A 165 13.90 -26.64 -8.10
CA MET A 165 14.20 -25.95 -6.84
C MET A 165 15.69 -25.91 -6.48
N LEU A 166 16.47 -26.89 -6.95
CA LEU A 166 17.91 -26.95 -6.77
C LEU A 166 18.69 -26.00 -7.69
N GLN A 167 18.04 -25.46 -8.73
CA GLN A 167 18.70 -24.51 -9.62
C GLN A 167 18.89 -23.15 -8.93
N PRO A 168 20.03 -22.48 -9.15
CA PRO A 168 20.22 -21.12 -8.64
C PRO A 168 19.16 -20.18 -9.22
N LEU A 169 18.63 -19.30 -8.36
CA LEU A 169 17.74 -18.24 -8.77
C LEU A 169 18.42 -17.32 -9.81
N ASP A 170 17.93 -17.32 -11.06
CA ASP A 170 18.39 -16.43 -12.12
C ASP A 170 17.51 -15.17 -12.18
N VAL A 171 17.99 -14.08 -11.58
CA VAL A 171 17.31 -12.78 -11.58
C VAL A 171 17.05 -12.26 -13.00
N ARG A 172 17.94 -12.57 -13.97
CA ARG A 172 17.78 -12.13 -15.36
C ARG A 172 16.71 -12.93 -16.10
N ALA A 173 16.48 -14.19 -15.73
CA ALA A 173 15.37 -14.96 -16.28
C ALA A 173 14.04 -14.37 -15.82
N ILE A 174 13.93 -14.04 -14.54
CA ILE A 174 12.74 -13.38 -13.98
C ILE A 174 12.48 -12.03 -14.69
N GLU A 175 13.51 -11.23 -14.93
CA GLU A 175 13.39 -9.96 -15.68
C GLU A 175 12.86 -10.16 -17.10
N ARG A 176 13.40 -11.14 -17.84
CA ARG A 176 12.94 -11.47 -19.20
C ARG A 176 11.47 -11.89 -19.21
N ASP A 177 11.09 -12.80 -18.31
CA ASP A 177 9.71 -13.29 -18.21
C ASP A 177 8.74 -12.15 -17.85
N LEU A 178 9.14 -11.24 -16.95
CA LEU A 178 8.34 -10.07 -16.60
C LEU A 178 8.16 -9.11 -17.79
N LEU A 179 9.23 -8.83 -18.54
CA LEU A 179 9.16 -7.98 -19.72
C LEU A 179 8.24 -8.57 -20.79
N GLU A 180 8.34 -9.88 -21.03
CA GLU A 180 7.47 -10.59 -21.97
C GLU A 180 5.99 -10.53 -21.54
N GLN A 181 5.72 -10.71 -20.23
CA GLN A 181 4.36 -10.59 -19.69
C GLN A 181 3.79 -9.17 -19.81
N ILE A 182 4.62 -8.13 -19.58
CA ILE A 182 4.21 -6.74 -19.74
C ILE A 182 3.91 -6.44 -21.21
N GLU A 183 4.76 -6.90 -22.12
CA GLU A 183 4.56 -6.75 -23.57
C GLU A 183 3.27 -7.46 -24.02
N ALA A 184 3.04 -8.70 -23.54
CA ALA A 184 1.83 -9.45 -23.82
C ALA A 184 0.58 -8.72 -23.28
N ALA A 185 0.61 -8.22 -22.05
CA ALA A 185 -0.51 -7.51 -21.42
C ALA A 185 -0.81 -6.16 -22.10
N THR A 186 0.22 -5.43 -22.53
CA THR A 186 0.07 -4.16 -23.26
C THR A 186 -0.41 -4.38 -24.70
N SER A 187 0.07 -5.42 -25.39
CA SER A 187 -0.40 -5.84 -26.71
C SER A 187 -1.89 -6.25 -26.68
N ASN A 188 -2.29 -7.04 -25.67
CA ASN A 188 -3.67 -7.47 -25.51
C ASN A 188 -4.63 -6.30 -25.20
N ARG A 189 -4.16 -5.29 -24.45
CA ARG A 189 -4.89 -4.03 -24.23
C ARG A 189 -5.07 -3.24 -25.54
N HIS A 190 -4.04 -3.17 -26.37
CA HIS A 190 -4.09 -2.48 -27.67
C HIS A 190 -5.05 -3.20 -28.63
N HIS A 191 -5.04 -4.54 -28.66
CA HIS A 191 -5.92 -5.36 -29.50
C HIS A 191 -7.40 -5.18 -29.13
N ASN A 192 -7.75 -5.19 -27.84
CA ASN A 192 -9.13 -4.95 -27.40
C ASN A 192 -9.64 -3.54 -27.72
N THR A 193 -8.77 -2.53 -27.69
CA THR A 193 -9.15 -1.14 -28.03
C THR A 193 -9.41 -0.96 -29.53
N MET A 194 -8.70 -1.71 -30.39
CA MET A 194 -8.90 -1.71 -31.84
C MET A 194 -10.20 -2.41 -32.28
N LEU A 195 -10.61 -3.46 -31.56
CA LEU A 195 -11.85 -4.20 -31.85
C LEU A 195 -13.11 -3.40 -31.44
N ASP A 196 -13.05 -2.63 -30.35
CA ASP A 196 -14.17 -1.80 -29.88
C ASP A 196 -14.37 -0.54 -30.74
N GLY A 197 -13.30 -0.02 -31.35
CA GLY A 197 -13.36 1.10 -32.31
C GLY A 197 -13.81 0.72 -33.73
N ALA A 198 -13.90 -0.57 -34.05
CA ALA A 198 -14.30 -1.07 -35.38
C ALA A 198 -15.77 -1.52 -35.47
N ALA A 199 -16.51 -1.50 -34.35
CA ALA A 199 -17.95 -1.70 -34.39
C ALA A 199 -18.61 -0.45 -35.01
N PRO A 200 -19.40 -0.57 -36.10
CA PRO A 200 -20.08 0.58 -36.66
C PRO A 200 -21.03 1.16 -35.61
N HIS A 201 -20.77 2.41 -35.19
CA HIS A 201 -21.70 3.18 -34.36
C HIS A 201 -23.08 3.12 -35.01
N PRO A 202 -24.15 2.65 -34.32
CA PRO A 202 -25.49 2.77 -34.82
C PRO A 202 -25.77 4.27 -34.98
N SER A 203 -25.94 4.70 -36.22
CA SER A 203 -26.26 6.08 -36.57
C SER A 203 -27.50 6.49 -35.77
N ILE A 204 -27.33 7.42 -34.83
CA ILE A 204 -28.45 8.00 -34.09
C ILE A 204 -29.22 8.86 -35.10
N GLU A 205 -30.28 8.29 -35.65
CA GLU A 205 -31.25 8.97 -36.50
C GLU A 205 -31.95 10.06 -35.66
N PRO A 206 -31.93 11.34 -36.07
CA PRO A 206 -32.59 12.40 -35.31
C PRO A 206 -34.11 12.21 -35.41
N ARG A 207 -34.71 11.73 -34.31
CA ARG A 207 -36.16 11.62 -34.14
C ARG A 207 -36.80 13.01 -34.20
N ASN A 208 -37.39 13.33 -35.34
CA ASN A 208 -38.17 14.55 -35.55
C ASN A 208 -39.48 14.47 -34.72
N PRO A 209 -39.80 15.45 -33.85
CA PRO A 209 -41.06 15.45 -33.12
C PRO A 209 -42.19 15.89 -34.05
N VAL A 210 -43.04 14.93 -34.43
CA VAL A 210 -44.29 15.20 -35.14
C VAL A 210 -45.28 15.88 -34.21
N LEU A 211 -45.73 17.06 -34.65
CA LEU A 211 -46.83 17.85 -34.12
C LEU A 211 -48.09 17.01 -33.84
N ARG A 212 -48.65 17.17 -32.64
CA ARG A 212 -50.11 17.10 -32.39
C ARG A 212 -50.48 17.88 -31.14
#